data_AF-A0A165WU83-F1
#
_entry.id   AF-A0A165WU83-F1
#
_cell.length_a   1.000
_cell.length_b   1.000
_cell.length_c   1.000
_cell.angle_alpha   90.00
_cell.angle_beta   90.00
_cell.angle_gamma   90.00
#
_symmetry.space_group_name_H-M   'P 1'
#
loop_
_entity.id
_entity.type
_entity.pdbx_description
1 polymer ?
#
loop_
_entity_poly.entity_id
_entity_poly.type
_entity_poly.pdbx_seq_one_letter_code
_entity_poly.pdbx_strand_id
1 'polypeptide(L)'
;WGGEKEQAAEIAKGNIDAKNWTAEAEAIVKKAVTNEDSSLPPSSPPQSSEDMEVDLDALDDDDYYDHQRRQEISMAADGGHWEREYDDYVKDVARDVERDTDLVRWWQEHNIRYPTLSRLAVDVLPVQASSVACERLFSAAKHATTDQRSRLGTEKLEQLQMLKASWKKNIVDIAEENAQLEEEIRATEELYEGLN
;
A
#
# COMPACT_ATOMS: atom_id res chain seq x y z
N TRP A 1 14.95 16.66 -0.61
CA TRP A 1 15.17 16.80 0.84
C TRP A 1 16.49 16.13 1.18
N GLY A 2 17.48 16.91 1.62
CA GLY A 2 18.80 16.44 2.04
C GLY A 2 19.86 16.29 0.94
N GLY A 3 19.68 16.95 -0.21
CA GLY A 3 20.66 16.94 -1.32
C GLY A 3 21.78 17.99 -1.19
N GLU A 4 22.80 17.92 -2.05
CA GLU A 4 23.97 18.80 -2.00
C GLU A 4 23.64 20.31 -2.08
N LYS A 5 22.65 20.67 -2.93
CA LYS A 5 22.17 22.05 -3.06
C LYS A 5 21.49 22.56 -1.78
N GLU A 6 20.82 21.68 -1.06
CA GLU A 6 20.09 21.98 0.16
C GLU A 6 21.06 22.09 1.35
N GLN A 7 22.08 21.22 1.38
CA GLN A 7 23.20 21.33 2.32
C GLN A 7 23.92 22.68 2.17
N ALA A 8 24.30 23.06 0.94
CA ALA A 8 24.97 24.33 0.68
C ALA A 8 24.10 25.55 1.06
N ALA A 9 22.79 25.47 0.81
CA ALA A 9 21.86 26.52 1.21
C ALA A 9 21.71 26.65 2.74
N GLU A 10 21.73 25.55 3.48
CA GLU A 10 21.67 25.55 4.95
C GLU A 10 22.99 25.99 5.60
N ILE A 11 24.14 25.63 5.02
CA ILE A 11 25.45 26.16 5.44
C ILE A 11 25.51 27.67 5.21
N ALA A 12 25.01 28.17 4.08
CA ALA A 12 24.95 29.60 3.77
C ALA A 12 24.03 30.39 4.71
N LYS A 13 23.01 29.73 5.30
CA LYS A 13 22.15 30.30 6.35
C LYS A 13 22.75 30.22 7.75
N GLY A 14 23.95 29.68 7.90
CA GLY A 14 24.68 29.61 9.18
C GLY A 14 24.54 28.29 9.94
N ASN A 15 23.93 27.26 9.33
CA ASN A 15 23.88 25.93 9.93
C ASN A 15 25.13 25.12 9.54
N ILE A 16 26.13 25.12 10.43
CA ILE A 16 27.39 24.39 10.24
C ILE A 16 27.23 22.86 10.23
N ASP A 17 26.14 22.34 10.81
CA ASP A 17 25.89 20.90 10.94
C ASP A 17 25.00 20.34 9.83
N ALA A 18 24.73 21.13 8.78
CA ALA A 18 23.94 20.67 7.65
C ALA A 18 24.63 19.49 6.94
N LYS A 19 23.92 18.36 6.89
CA LYS A 19 24.43 17.09 6.36
C LYS A 19 23.75 16.72 5.05
N ASN A 20 24.53 16.21 4.10
CA ASN A 20 24.02 15.64 2.86
C ASN A 20 23.59 14.18 3.10
N TRP A 21 22.31 14.00 3.45
CA TRP A 21 21.72 12.69 3.68
C TRP A 21 21.65 11.83 2.42
N THR A 22 21.60 12.44 1.22
CA THR A 22 21.59 11.66 -0.04
C THR A 22 22.90 10.94 -0.28
N ALA A 23 24.04 11.60 -0.03
CA ALA A 23 25.36 10.99 -0.17
C ALA A 23 25.61 9.90 0.89
N GLU A 24 25.09 10.10 2.10
CA GLU A 24 25.22 9.11 3.18
C GLU A 24 24.38 7.86 2.91
N ALA A 25 23.15 8.02 2.40
CA ALA A 25 22.32 6.89 1.98
C ALA A 25 22.99 6.08 0.87
N GLU A 26 23.56 6.76 -0.13
CA GLU A 26 24.29 6.10 -1.23
C GLU A 26 25.51 5.32 -0.74
N ALA A 27 26.24 5.86 0.24
CA ALA A 27 27.39 5.19 0.84
C ALA A 27 26.98 3.92 1.61
N ILE A 28 25.85 3.95 2.30
CA ILE A 28 25.30 2.79 3.03
C ILE A 28 24.91 1.68 2.05
N VAL A 29 24.21 2.03 0.96
CA VAL A 29 23.80 1.06 -0.07
C VAL A 29 25.02 0.43 -0.74
N LYS A 30 26.01 1.25 -1.14
CA LYS A 30 27.25 0.75 -1.73
C LYS A 30 27.99 -0.21 -0.79
N LYS A 31 28.07 0.13 0.50
CA LYS A 31 28.70 -0.72 1.52
C LYS A 31 27.97 -2.05 1.70
N ALA A 32 26.63 -2.04 1.69
CA ALA A 32 25.82 -3.25 1.80
C ALA A 32 26.05 -4.17 0.59
N VAL A 33 25.96 -3.62 -0.63
CA VAL A 33 26.16 -4.37 -1.87
C VAL A 33 27.56 -4.97 -1.95
N THR A 34 28.60 -4.24 -1.53
CA THR A 34 29.98 -4.76 -1.58
C THR A 34 30.28 -5.83 -0.54
N ASN A 35 29.54 -5.87 0.57
CA ASN A 35 29.73 -6.87 1.62
C ASN A 35 29.02 -8.19 1.31
N GLU A 36 27.94 -8.18 0.52
CA GLU A 36 27.19 -9.39 0.18
C GLU A 36 27.80 -10.21 -0.96
N ASP A 37 28.68 -9.62 -1.78
CA ASP A 37 29.27 -10.27 -2.95
C ASP A 37 30.50 -11.16 -2.62
N SER A 38 30.92 -11.23 -1.35
CA SER A 38 32.15 -11.94 -0.94
C SER A 38 31.94 -13.26 -0.20
N SER A 39 30.70 -13.67 0.11
CA SER A 39 30.47 -14.85 0.97
C SER A 39 29.39 -15.84 0.54
N LEU A 40 28.81 -15.71 -0.65
CA LEU A 40 27.83 -16.70 -1.13
C LEU A 40 28.50 -17.72 -2.06
N PRO A 41 28.39 -19.04 -1.80
CA PRO A 41 28.81 -20.04 -2.77
C PRO A 41 27.93 -19.92 -4.03
N PRO A 42 28.45 -20.24 -5.22
CA PRO A 42 27.63 -20.21 -6.43
C PRO A 42 26.46 -21.16 -6.26
N SER A 43 25.23 -20.63 -6.25
CA SER A 43 24.03 -21.44 -6.24
C SER A 43 24.01 -22.24 -7.54
N SER A 44 24.21 -23.55 -7.45
CA SER A 44 23.92 -24.46 -8.55
C SER A 44 22.47 -24.24 -8.99
N PRO A 45 22.16 -24.29 -10.30
CA PRO A 45 20.78 -24.30 -10.75
C PRO A 45 20.08 -25.53 -10.13
N PRO A 46 18.82 -25.42 -9.66
CA PRO A 46 18.07 -26.59 -9.27
C PRO A 46 17.94 -27.50 -10.50
N GLN A 47 18.29 -28.77 -10.34
CA GLN A 47 18.15 -29.77 -11.37
C GLN A 47 16.68 -29.84 -11.82
N SER A 48 16.47 -29.89 -13.12
CA SER A 48 15.18 -30.19 -13.72
C SER A 48 14.65 -31.51 -13.15
N SER A 49 13.66 -31.43 -12.27
CA SER A 49 12.81 -32.57 -11.94
C SER A 49 11.56 -32.47 -12.81
N GLU A 50 11.59 -33.18 -13.93
CA GLU A 50 10.39 -33.57 -14.65
C GLU A 50 9.43 -34.29 -13.68
N ASP A 51 8.14 -33.95 -13.78
CA ASP A 51 6.97 -34.65 -13.26
C ASP A 51 6.97 -35.01 -11.75
N MET A 52 6.69 -34.02 -10.89
CA MET A 52 6.06 -34.26 -9.60
C MET A 52 4.63 -33.72 -9.63
N GLU A 53 3.65 -34.63 -9.67
CA GLU A 53 2.26 -34.30 -9.39
C GLU A 53 2.16 -33.76 -7.96
N VAL A 54 1.88 -32.46 -7.84
CA VAL A 54 1.74 -31.78 -6.56
C VAL A 54 0.34 -32.05 -6.03
N ASP A 55 0.24 -32.61 -4.83
CA ASP A 55 -1.03 -32.87 -4.14
C ASP A 55 -1.70 -31.54 -3.77
N LEU A 56 -2.71 -31.16 -4.56
CA LEU A 56 -3.40 -29.88 -4.47
C LEU A 56 -4.22 -29.72 -3.17
N ASP A 57 -4.48 -30.81 -2.44
CA ASP A 57 -5.29 -30.79 -1.22
C ASP A 57 -4.47 -30.45 0.05
N ALA A 58 -3.15 -30.31 -0.05
CA ALA A 58 -2.25 -30.09 1.09
C ALA A 58 -1.58 -28.70 1.14
N LEU A 59 -1.93 -27.79 0.23
CA LEU A 59 -1.35 -26.45 0.17
C LEU A 59 -2.06 -25.52 1.17
N ASP A 60 -1.28 -24.89 2.04
CA ASP A 60 -1.73 -23.74 2.84
C ASP A 60 -2.14 -22.62 1.88
N ASP A 61 -3.16 -21.82 2.21
CA ASP A 61 -3.78 -20.82 1.30
C ASP A 61 -2.74 -19.80 0.76
N ASP A 62 -1.63 -19.62 1.48
CA ASP A 62 -0.49 -18.77 1.11
C ASP A 62 0.36 -19.33 -0.04
N ASP A 63 0.40 -20.64 -0.25
CA ASP A 63 1.25 -21.27 -1.28
C ASP A 63 0.64 -21.18 -2.70
N TYR A 64 -0.68 -21.03 -2.81
CA TYR A 64 -1.37 -20.91 -4.10
C TYR A 64 -1.01 -19.61 -4.83
N TYR A 65 -1.06 -18.49 -4.11
CA TYR A 65 -0.70 -17.18 -4.65
C TYR A 65 0.77 -17.14 -5.05
N ASP A 66 1.64 -17.75 -4.25
CA ASP A 66 3.08 -17.77 -4.50
C ASP A 66 3.43 -18.63 -5.73
N HIS A 67 2.72 -19.75 -5.92
CA HIS A 67 2.89 -20.62 -7.09
C HIS A 67 2.37 -19.97 -8.37
N GLN A 68 1.19 -19.35 -8.31
CA GLN A 68 0.60 -18.63 -9.43
C GLN A 68 1.47 -17.42 -9.81
N ARG A 69 1.97 -16.67 -8.84
CA ARG A 69 2.90 -15.55 -9.06
C ARG A 69 4.19 -16.02 -9.72
N ARG A 70 4.77 -17.15 -9.31
CA ARG A 70 5.98 -17.72 -9.94
C ARG A 70 5.72 -18.16 -11.38
N GLN A 71 4.57 -18.75 -11.67
CA GLN A 71 4.18 -19.10 -13.04
C GLN A 71 3.98 -17.85 -13.90
N GLU A 72 3.32 -16.83 -13.37
CA GLU A 72 3.12 -15.55 -14.05
C GLU A 72 4.44 -14.80 -14.30
N ILE A 73 5.41 -14.87 -13.38
CA ILE A 73 6.77 -14.33 -13.55
C ILE A 73 7.54 -15.11 -14.62
N SER A 74 7.43 -16.45 -14.62
CA SER A 74 8.03 -17.33 -15.63
C SER A 74 7.47 -17.05 -17.03
N MET A 75 6.16 -16.86 -17.15
CA MET A 75 5.50 -16.49 -18.40
C MET A 75 5.79 -15.04 -18.82
N ALA A 76 5.95 -14.13 -17.86
CA ALA A 76 6.33 -12.73 -18.11
C ALA A 76 7.82 -12.54 -18.43
N ALA A 77 8.67 -13.57 -18.29
CA ALA A 77 10.07 -13.51 -18.72
C ALA A 77 10.23 -13.28 -20.24
N ASP A 78 9.18 -13.55 -21.03
CA ASP A 78 9.11 -13.23 -22.48
C ASP A 78 8.48 -11.83 -22.75
N GLY A 79 7.88 -11.21 -21.72
CA GLY A 79 7.17 -9.93 -21.78
C GLY A 79 8.01 -8.76 -21.29
N GLY A 80 9.02 -8.36 -22.06
CA GLY A 80 9.60 -7.01 -22.07
C GLY A 80 10.00 -6.40 -20.72
N HIS A 81 11.28 -6.53 -20.36
CA HIS A 81 12.04 -5.76 -19.36
C HIS A 81 11.28 -4.59 -18.70
N TRP A 82 10.95 -4.72 -17.41
CA TRP A 82 10.27 -3.69 -16.59
C TRP A 82 10.85 -2.28 -16.75
N GLU A 83 12.13 -2.12 -17.11
CA GLU A 83 12.73 -0.82 -17.41
C GLU A 83 12.11 -0.13 -18.63
N ARG A 84 11.73 -0.88 -19.67
CA ARG A 84 11.05 -0.32 -20.84
C ARG A 84 9.65 0.14 -20.49
N GLU A 85 8.95 -0.68 -19.72
CA GLU A 85 7.63 -0.39 -19.18
C GLU A 85 7.65 0.91 -18.35
N TYR A 86 8.68 1.05 -17.51
CA TYR A 86 8.94 2.24 -16.71
C TYR A 86 9.28 3.46 -17.57
N ASP A 87 10.18 3.32 -18.55
CA ASP A 87 10.55 4.39 -19.46
C ASP A 87 9.35 4.92 -20.25
N ASP A 88 8.46 4.03 -20.67
CA ASP A 88 7.23 4.38 -21.38
C ASP A 88 6.22 5.06 -20.43
N TYR A 89 6.07 4.58 -19.20
CA TYR A 89 5.24 5.23 -18.18
C TYR A 89 5.71 6.65 -17.84
N VAL A 90 7.02 6.87 -17.72
CA VAL A 90 7.58 8.21 -17.40
C VAL A 90 7.39 9.19 -18.56
N LYS A 91 7.42 8.70 -19.81
CA LYS A 91 7.21 9.54 -21.02
C LYS A 91 5.73 9.83 -21.26
N ASP A 92 4.86 8.87 -20.95
CA ASP A 92 3.40 9.02 -21.07
C ASP A 92 2.88 9.79 -19.86
N VAL A 93 2.90 11.12 -19.92
CA VAL A 93 2.26 11.97 -18.91
C VAL A 93 0.77 11.64 -18.93
N ALA A 94 0.31 10.81 -18.01
CA ALA A 94 -1.09 10.40 -17.91
C ALA A 94 -1.97 11.64 -17.71
N ARG A 95 -2.53 12.15 -18.80
CA ARG A 95 -3.37 13.36 -18.84
C ARG A 95 -4.73 13.16 -18.16
N ASP A 96 -5.06 11.89 -17.90
CA ASP A 96 -6.37 11.44 -17.47
C ASP A 96 -6.41 11.16 -15.95
N VAL A 97 -5.33 11.48 -15.23
CA VAL A 97 -5.24 11.31 -13.77
C VAL A 97 -5.49 12.66 -13.09
N GLU A 98 -6.61 12.74 -12.39
CA GLU A 98 -7.01 13.86 -11.55
C GLU A 98 -6.72 13.56 -10.07
N ARG A 99 -6.83 14.57 -9.20
CA ARG A 99 -6.54 14.41 -7.76
C ARG A 99 -7.41 13.33 -7.10
N ASP A 100 -8.64 13.18 -7.57
CA ASP A 100 -9.64 12.29 -6.97
C ASP A 100 -9.76 10.96 -7.74
N THR A 101 -8.82 10.67 -8.66
CA THR A 101 -8.77 9.40 -9.39
C THR A 101 -8.39 8.25 -8.47
N ASP A 102 -9.16 7.16 -8.53
CA ASP A 102 -8.80 5.89 -7.89
C ASP A 102 -7.59 5.27 -8.61
N LEU A 103 -6.40 5.45 -8.02
CA LEU A 103 -5.14 4.97 -8.58
C LEU A 103 -5.10 3.43 -8.65
N VAL A 104 -5.72 2.72 -7.71
CA VAL A 104 -5.73 1.25 -7.71
C VAL A 104 -6.53 0.76 -8.91
N ARG A 105 -7.72 1.35 -9.13
CA ARG A 105 -8.53 1.05 -10.31
C ARG A 105 -7.82 1.43 -11.60
N TRP A 106 -7.14 2.58 -11.64
CA TRP A 106 -6.39 3.01 -12.81
C TRP A 106 -5.31 1.99 -13.20
N TRP A 107 -4.51 1.49 -12.24
CA TRP A 107 -3.50 0.46 -12.51
C TRP A 107 -4.10 -0.88 -12.93
N GLN A 108 -5.27 -1.24 -12.42
CA GLN A 108 -6.00 -2.44 -12.88
C GLN A 108 -6.43 -2.32 -14.35
N GLU A 109 -6.91 -1.16 -14.76
CA GLU A 109 -7.32 -0.88 -16.15
C GLU A 109 -6.12 -0.84 -17.12
N HIS A 110 -4.93 -0.46 -16.63
CA HIS A 110 -3.71 -0.34 -17.43
C HIS A 110 -2.79 -1.58 -17.38
N ASN A 111 -3.25 -2.70 -16.81
CA ASN A 111 -2.41 -3.90 -16.65
C ASN A 111 -1.92 -4.51 -17.98
N ILE A 112 -2.64 -4.28 -19.09
CA ILE A 112 -2.26 -4.82 -20.40
C ILE A 112 -1.05 -4.06 -20.95
N ARG A 113 -1.00 -2.74 -20.71
CA ARG A 113 0.10 -1.88 -21.17
C ARG A 113 1.29 -1.96 -20.22
N TYR A 114 1.01 -2.06 -18.93
CA TYR A 114 2.00 -2.04 -17.87
C TYR A 114 1.84 -3.25 -16.93
N PRO A 115 2.14 -4.48 -17.38
CA PRO A 115 1.86 -5.70 -16.63
C PRO A 115 2.72 -5.86 -15.37
N THR A 116 3.95 -5.37 -15.35
CA THR A 116 4.85 -5.52 -14.20
C THR A 116 4.62 -4.42 -13.17
N LEU A 117 4.49 -3.18 -13.64
CA LEU A 117 4.25 -2.01 -12.82
C LEU A 117 2.85 -2.01 -12.23
N SER A 118 1.82 -2.48 -12.97
CA SER A 118 0.47 -2.57 -12.41
C SER A 118 0.41 -3.51 -11.22
N ARG A 119 1.12 -4.64 -11.28
CA ARG A 119 1.20 -5.60 -10.16
C ARG A 119 1.87 -4.94 -8.95
N LEU A 120 3.02 -4.30 -9.15
CA LEU A 120 3.71 -3.57 -8.09
C LEU A 120 2.84 -2.45 -7.49
N ALA A 121 2.14 -1.70 -8.33
CA ALA A 121 1.31 -0.60 -7.89
C ALA A 121 0.08 -1.07 -7.10
N VAL A 122 -0.56 -2.16 -7.50
CA VAL A 122 -1.69 -2.76 -6.76
C VAL A 122 -1.25 -3.32 -5.41
N ASP A 123 -0.01 -3.76 -5.27
CA ASP A 123 0.53 -4.21 -3.97
C ASP A 123 0.86 -3.03 -3.03
N VAL A 124 1.43 -1.95 -3.57
CA VAL A 124 1.97 -0.84 -2.76
C VAL A 124 0.94 0.24 -2.44
N LEU A 125 0.08 0.61 -3.40
CA LEU A 125 -0.85 1.74 -3.23
C LEU A 125 -1.92 1.53 -2.15
N PRO A 126 -2.48 0.32 -1.92
CA PRO A 126 -3.46 0.10 -0.85
C PRO A 126 -2.86 0.18 0.56
N VAL A 127 -1.54 0.13 0.69
CA VAL A 127 -0.85 0.19 1.99
C VAL A 127 -1.16 1.51 2.66
N GLN A 128 -1.74 1.44 3.86
CA GLN A 128 -2.07 2.62 4.63
C GLN A 128 -0.78 3.34 5.06
N ALA A 129 -0.68 4.63 4.75
CA ALA A 129 0.47 5.45 5.13
C ALA A 129 0.58 5.68 6.65
N SER A 130 -0.46 5.38 7.43
CA SER A 130 -0.50 5.60 8.87
C SER A 130 -1.16 4.46 9.65
N SER A 131 -0.78 4.32 10.92
CA SER A 131 -1.42 3.39 11.87
C SER A 131 -2.83 3.81 12.29
N VAL A 132 -3.33 4.98 11.86
CA VAL A 132 -4.61 5.55 12.30
C VAL A 132 -5.78 4.60 12.01
N ALA A 133 -5.75 3.90 10.88
CA ALA A 133 -6.77 2.91 10.55
C ALA A 133 -6.80 1.76 11.57
N CYS A 134 -5.62 1.27 11.96
CA CYS A 134 -5.48 0.23 12.99
C CYS A 134 -5.88 0.76 14.38
N GLU A 135 -5.50 1.98 14.74
CA GLU A 135 -5.88 2.60 16.02
C GLU A 135 -7.39 2.81 16.14
N ARG A 136 -8.06 3.22 15.05
CA ARG A 136 -9.52 3.30 14.98
C ARG A 136 -10.16 1.92 15.15
N LEU A 137 -9.60 0.89 14.49
CA LEU A 137 -10.06 -0.48 14.62
C LEU A 137 -9.93 -0.97 16.07
N PHE A 138 -8.78 -0.77 16.72
CA PHE A 138 -8.55 -1.16 18.11
C PHE A 138 -9.42 -0.37 19.10
N SER A 139 -9.62 0.92 18.86
CA SER A 139 -10.52 1.75 19.67
C SER A 139 -11.96 1.27 19.56
N ALA A 140 -12.40 0.92 18.36
CA ALA A 140 -13.72 0.35 18.13
C ALA A 140 -13.86 -1.06 18.73
N ALA A 141 -12.80 -1.87 18.71
CA ALA A 141 -12.76 -3.19 19.33
C ALA A 141 -12.83 -3.11 20.86
N LYS A 142 -12.28 -2.05 21.46
CA LYS A 142 -12.42 -1.78 22.91
C LYS A 142 -13.88 -1.64 23.33
N HIS A 143 -14.73 -0.98 22.52
CA HIS A 143 -16.16 -0.91 22.78
C HIS A 143 -16.88 -2.26 22.68
N ALA A 144 -16.42 -3.16 21.80
CA ALA A 144 -16.95 -4.51 21.71
C ALA A 144 -16.58 -5.37 22.92
N THR A 145 -15.50 -4.99 23.64
CA THR A 145 -14.90 -5.73 24.77
C THR A 145 -15.24 -5.09 26.13
N THR A 146 -16.18 -4.14 26.19
CA THR A 146 -16.58 -3.46 27.44
C THR A 146 -17.03 -4.45 28.52
N ASP A 147 -16.92 -4.07 29.80
CA ASP A 147 -17.08 -4.91 31.00
C ASP A 147 -18.36 -5.78 31.03
N GLN A 148 -19.45 -5.33 30.39
CA GLN A 148 -20.71 -6.09 30.24
C GLN A 148 -20.63 -7.29 29.27
N ARG A 149 -19.57 -7.39 28.45
CA ARG A 149 -19.31 -8.46 27.46
C ARG A 149 -17.94 -9.14 27.66
N SER A 150 -17.39 -9.08 28.87
CA SER A 150 -16.06 -9.58 29.26
C SER A 150 -15.81 -11.10 29.12
N ARG A 151 -16.82 -11.89 28.71
CA ARG A 151 -16.69 -13.34 28.42
C ARG A 151 -16.51 -13.66 26.93
N LEU A 152 -16.35 -12.64 26.09
CA LEU A 152 -16.11 -12.83 24.67
C LEU A 152 -14.64 -13.28 24.45
N GLY A 153 -14.45 -14.53 24.05
CA GLY A 153 -13.12 -15.03 23.69
C GLY A 153 -12.56 -14.35 22.44
N THR A 154 -11.24 -14.44 22.24
CA THR A 154 -10.51 -13.82 21.12
C THR A 154 -11.07 -14.21 19.76
N GLU A 155 -11.36 -15.49 19.54
CA GLU A 155 -11.93 -16.01 18.30
C GLU A 155 -13.29 -15.38 17.96
N LYS A 156 -14.18 -15.22 18.96
CA LYS A 156 -15.50 -14.61 18.75
C LYS A 156 -15.39 -13.11 18.51
N LEU A 157 -14.42 -12.45 19.15
CA LEU A 157 -14.14 -11.04 18.91
C LEU A 157 -13.64 -10.81 17.48
N GLU A 158 -12.73 -11.64 16.99
CA GLU A 158 -12.24 -11.60 15.62
C GLU A 158 -13.37 -11.76 14.60
N GLN A 159 -14.18 -12.82 14.74
CA GLN A 159 -15.35 -13.04 13.88
C GLN A 159 -16.30 -11.84 13.89
N LEU A 160 -16.53 -11.23 15.06
CA LEU A 160 -17.36 -10.02 15.17
C LEU A 160 -16.73 -8.81 14.49
N GLN A 161 -15.41 -8.61 14.57
CA GLN A 161 -14.75 -7.53 13.85
C GLN A 161 -14.77 -7.75 12.34
N MET A 162 -14.55 -8.98 11.86
CA MET A 162 -14.67 -9.32 10.43
C MET A 162 -16.08 -9.09 9.91
N LEU A 163 -17.10 -9.53 10.65
CA LEU A 163 -18.50 -9.30 10.31
C LEU A 163 -18.82 -7.80 10.26
N LYS A 164 -18.37 -7.04 11.27
CA LYS A 164 -18.53 -5.59 11.32
C LYS A 164 -17.87 -4.90 10.13
N ALA A 165 -16.64 -5.29 9.76
CA ALA A 165 -15.92 -4.72 8.62
C ALA A 165 -16.60 -5.04 7.28
N SER A 166 -17.04 -6.29 7.10
CA SER A 166 -17.76 -6.75 5.91
C SER A 166 -19.09 -6.01 5.73
N TRP A 167 -19.85 -5.82 6.82
CA TRP A 167 -21.17 -5.21 6.76
C TRP A 167 -21.13 -3.69 6.76
N LYS A 168 -20.01 -3.06 7.17
CA LYS A 168 -19.87 -1.59 7.20
C LYS A 168 -20.21 -0.92 5.87
N LYS A 169 -19.90 -1.55 4.73
CA LYS A 169 -20.22 -1.01 3.40
C LYS A 169 -21.73 -0.92 3.12
N ASN A 170 -22.54 -1.71 3.83
CA ASN A 170 -23.99 -1.81 3.66
C ASN A 170 -24.79 -1.21 4.83
N ILE A 171 -24.11 -0.70 5.86
CA ILE A 171 -24.75 -0.06 7.01
C ILE A 171 -24.68 1.44 6.80
N VAL A 172 -25.83 2.04 6.53
CA VAL A 172 -25.98 3.50 6.50
C VAL A 172 -25.78 4.02 7.92
N ASP A 173 -24.78 4.89 8.11
CA ASP A 173 -24.61 5.61 9.38
C ASP A 173 -25.58 6.79 9.39
N ILE A 174 -26.82 6.50 9.78
CA ILE A 174 -27.91 7.47 9.87
C ILE A 174 -27.53 8.63 10.82
N ALA A 175 -26.64 8.41 11.80
CA ALA A 175 -26.19 9.47 12.69
C ALA A 175 -25.24 10.45 11.99
N GLU A 176 -24.35 9.96 11.12
CA GLU A 176 -23.49 10.78 10.29
C GLU A 176 -24.29 11.54 9.21
N GLU A 177 -25.25 10.88 8.55
CA GLU A 177 -26.17 11.54 7.60
C GLU A 177 -27.00 12.63 8.27
N ASN A 178 -27.54 12.38 9.47
CA ASN A 178 -28.30 13.37 10.21
C ASN A 178 -27.44 14.56 10.63
N ALA A 179 -26.18 14.34 11.03
CA ALA A 179 -25.27 15.41 11.41
C ALA A 179 -24.93 16.33 10.21
N GLN A 180 -24.73 15.74 9.02
CA GLN A 180 -24.50 16.49 7.78
C GLN A 180 -25.75 17.31 7.40
N LEU A 181 -26.93 16.70 7.49
CA LEU A 181 -28.20 17.40 7.25
C LEU A 181 -28.42 18.57 8.23
N GLU A 182 -28.09 18.40 9.52
CA GLU A 182 -28.18 19.47 10.51
C GLU A 182 -27.22 20.62 10.22
N GLU A 183 -26.01 20.32 9.73
CA GLU A 183 -25.03 21.32 9.33
C GLU A 183 -25.48 22.08 8.07
N GLU A 184 -26.02 21.38 7.08
CA GLU A 184 -26.61 22.00 5.88
C GLU A 184 -27.80 22.89 6.22
N ILE A 185 -28.72 22.44 7.08
CA ILE A 185 -29.87 23.23 7.52
C ILE A 185 -29.38 24.51 8.22
N ARG A 186 -28.41 24.41 9.13
CA ARG A 186 -27.85 25.56 9.84
C ARG A 186 -27.17 26.54 8.88
N ALA A 187 -26.40 26.05 7.92
CA ALA A 187 -25.76 26.90 6.91
C ALA A 187 -26.78 27.62 6.03
N THR A 188 -27.91 26.98 5.71
CA THR A 188 -29.01 27.64 4.99
C THR A 188 -29.72 28.68 5.85
N GLU A 189 -30.00 28.41 7.12
CA GLU A 189 -30.58 29.39 8.05
C GLU A 189 -29.70 30.64 8.19
N GLU A 190 -28.39 30.47 8.37
CA GLU A 190 -27.44 31.60 8.46
C GLU A 190 -27.41 32.46 7.19
N LEU A 191 -27.54 31.85 6.02
CA LEU A 191 -27.64 32.57 4.74
C LEU A 191 -28.95 33.39 4.64
N TYR A 192 -30.08 32.86 5.12
CA TYR A 192 -31.35 33.56 5.10
C TYR A 192 -31.44 34.67 6.15
N GLU A 193 -30.83 34.49 7.32
CA GLU A 193 -30.76 35.53 8.36
C GLU A 193 -29.86 36.70 7.95
N GLY A 194 -28.78 36.46 7.20
CA GLY A 194 -27.90 37.53 6.69
C GLY A 194 -28.49 38.37 5.55
N LEU A 195 -29.67 38.02 5.05
CA LEU A 195 -30.37 38.69 3.94
C LEU A 195 -31.53 39.60 4.38
N ASN A 196 -31.90 39.59 5.67
CA ASN A 196 -32.92 40.45 6.28
C ASN A 196 -32.29 41.57 7.14
#